data_AF-E8U3P7-F1
#
_entry.id   AF-E8U3P7-F1
#
_cell.length_a   1.000
_cell.length_b   1.000
_cell.length_c   1.000
_cell.angle_alpha   90.00
_cell.angle_beta   90.00
_cell.angle_gamma   90.00
#
_symmetry.space_group_name_H-M   'P 1'
#
loop_
_entity.id
_entity.type
_entity.pdbx_description
1 polymer ?
#
loop_
_entity_poly.entity_id
_entity_poly.type
_entity_poly.pdbx_seq_one_letter_code
_entity_poly.pdbx_strand_id
1 'polypeptide(L)'
;MRLQTKIKYRNQRNNDNDAADGMCNLTSLAMALETVGIGKPSKLPDQSKIPPALKLTQKKFDDMQPEDYLEWVRRVNRYGPRTSEKGIANTAIYMGAEHKRLYSGIIKRQEWEGKIRKHLGRGEGVFFSVDGHIVRLQGMNDKGLIVDDPYGKIKLYKGSGTGNYSWRAYNTRKGEEGPGEDAIWPWGEVESHAMLWVAIVSNTTLTLNSASDISKTDKETLNQKNTDPKKRRLTP
;
A
#
# COMPACT_ATOMS: atom_id res chain seq x y z
N MET A 1 2.93 -17.92 -1.93
CA MET A 1 2.57 -17.56 -0.54
C MET A 1 2.08 -16.12 -0.53
N ARG A 2 0.86 -15.85 -0.07
CA ARG A 2 0.35 -14.48 0.14
C ARG A 2 1.00 -13.92 1.41
N LEU A 3 1.63 -12.75 1.33
CA LEU A 3 2.36 -12.14 2.45
C LEU A 3 1.49 -11.18 3.28
N GLN A 4 0.37 -10.74 2.73
CA GLN A 4 -0.57 -9.82 3.37
C GLN A 4 -1.97 -10.44 3.41
N THR A 5 -2.76 -10.01 4.39
CA THR A 5 -4.20 -10.27 4.44
C THR A 5 -4.86 -9.75 3.16
N LYS A 6 -5.69 -10.59 2.55
CA LYS A 6 -6.45 -10.18 1.37
C LYS A 6 -7.49 -9.15 1.81
N ILE A 7 -7.42 -7.96 1.22
CA ILE A 7 -8.42 -6.91 1.36
C ILE A 7 -9.36 -6.95 0.15
N LYS A 8 -10.45 -6.20 0.23
CA LYS A 8 -11.35 -5.98 -0.90
C LYS A 8 -10.62 -5.18 -1.98
N TYR A 9 -10.52 -5.73 -3.18
CA TYR A 9 -10.01 -5.00 -4.34
C TYR A 9 -10.91 -3.78 -4.65
N ARG A 10 -10.28 -2.70 -5.13
CA ARG A 10 -10.95 -1.42 -5.41
C ARG A 10 -10.73 -1.01 -6.85
N ASN A 11 -11.81 -0.71 -7.54
CA ASN A 11 -11.82 -0.30 -8.92
C ASN A 11 -12.02 1.21 -9.03
N GLN A 12 -10.99 1.95 -9.44
CA GLN A 12 -11.05 3.41 -9.49
C GLN A 12 -12.15 3.95 -10.42
N ARG A 13 -12.65 3.12 -11.36
CA ARG A 13 -13.68 3.54 -12.31
C ARG A 13 -15.08 3.55 -11.71
N ASN A 14 -15.25 3.03 -10.50
CA ASN A 14 -16.52 3.07 -9.75
C ASN A 14 -16.65 4.30 -8.84
N ASN A 15 -15.60 5.12 -8.78
CA ASN A 15 -15.60 6.32 -7.95
C ASN A 15 -16.69 7.31 -8.38
N ASP A 16 -17.33 7.96 -7.41
CA ASP A 16 -18.41 8.95 -7.61
C ASP A 16 -17.87 10.34 -8.00
N ASN A 17 -16.68 10.39 -8.59
CA ASN A 17 -16.03 11.63 -8.99
C ASN A 17 -15.81 11.69 -10.49
N ASP A 18 -15.88 12.90 -11.05
CA ASP A 18 -15.63 13.19 -12.47
C ASP A 18 -14.20 12.80 -12.93
N ALA A 19 -13.36 12.36 -12.00
CA ALA A 19 -11.99 11.92 -12.22
C ALA A 19 -11.81 10.40 -12.06
N ALA A 20 -12.85 9.60 -12.32
CA ALA A 20 -12.80 8.13 -12.25
C ALA A 20 -11.59 7.51 -12.98
N ASP A 21 -11.12 8.13 -14.07
CA ASP A 21 -9.95 7.68 -14.83
C ASP A 21 -8.60 8.24 -14.30
N GLY A 22 -8.60 9.02 -13.21
CA GLY A 22 -7.43 9.69 -12.61
C GLY A 22 -7.26 9.48 -11.10
N MET A 23 -7.85 8.41 -10.56
CA MET A 23 -7.91 8.11 -9.12
C MET A 23 -7.01 6.93 -8.68
N CYS A 24 -6.11 6.45 -9.53
CA CYS A 24 -5.20 5.34 -9.22
C CYS A 24 -4.41 5.56 -7.92
N ASN A 25 -4.02 6.80 -7.63
CA ASN A 25 -3.35 7.22 -6.39
C ASN A 25 -4.17 6.89 -5.13
N LEU A 26 -5.36 7.46 -5.01
CA LEU A 26 -6.19 7.36 -3.82
C LEU A 26 -6.86 5.99 -3.71
N THR A 27 -7.15 5.35 -4.84
CA THR A 27 -7.67 3.97 -4.86
C THR A 27 -6.60 2.99 -4.33
N SER A 28 -5.36 3.10 -4.82
CA SER A 28 -4.25 2.29 -4.30
C SER A 28 -3.90 2.62 -2.85
N LEU A 29 -3.96 3.91 -2.46
CA LEU A 29 -3.75 4.32 -1.07
C LEU A 29 -4.85 3.73 -0.16
N ALA A 30 -6.11 3.76 -0.55
CA ALA A 30 -7.21 3.17 0.21
C ALA A 30 -6.97 1.68 0.46
N MET A 31 -6.58 0.94 -0.58
CA MET A 31 -6.24 -0.47 -0.45
C MET A 31 -5.00 -0.70 0.46
N ALA A 32 -3.99 0.16 0.39
CA ALA A 32 -2.82 0.08 1.26
C ALA A 32 -3.17 0.39 2.74
N LEU A 33 -4.04 1.36 2.99
CA LEU A 33 -4.55 1.68 4.33
C LEU A 33 -5.40 0.55 4.91
N GLU A 34 -6.27 -0.05 4.10
CA GLU A 34 -7.10 -1.18 4.54
C GLU A 34 -6.26 -2.39 4.94
N THR A 35 -5.09 -2.57 4.32
CA THR A 35 -4.12 -3.61 4.69
C THR A 35 -3.66 -3.46 6.14
N VAL A 36 -3.54 -2.23 6.64
CA VAL A 36 -3.11 -1.91 8.02
C VAL A 36 -4.30 -1.63 8.96
N GLY A 37 -5.51 -2.01 8.55
CA GLY A 37 -6.73 -1.87 9.34
C GLY A 37 -7.31 -0.46 9.39
N ILE A 38 -6.92 0.43 8.47
CA ILE A 38 -7.40 1.82 8.40
C ILE A 38 -8.37 1.92 7.21
N GLY A 39 -9.63 2.21 7.49
CA GLY A 39 -10.69 2.36 6.49
C GLY A 39 -11.42 3.71 6.58
N LYS A 40 -12.42 3.91 5.72
CA LYS A 40 -13.35 5.04 5.85
C LYS A 40 -14.02 4.98 7.24
N PRO A 41 -14.13 6.10 7.98
CA PRO A 41 -14.85 6.12 9.25
C PRO A 41 -16.29 5.62 9.11
N SER A 42 -16.85 5.07 10.18
CA SER A 42 -18.24 4.62 10.21
C SER A 42 -19.26 5.73 10.46
N LYS A 43 -18.77 6.93 10.84
CA LYS A 43 -19.61 8.09 11.16
C LYS A 43 -19.14 9.31 10.39
N LEU A 44 -20.10 10.13 10.00
CA LEU A 44 -19.84 11.42 9.37
C LEU A 44 -18.97 12.28 10.31
N PRO A 45 -17.83 12.82 9.84
CA PRO A 45 -16.95 13.64 10.67
C PRO A 45 -17.60 14.97 11.04
N ASP A 46 -17.07 15.66 12.05
CA ASP A 46 -17.47 17.04 12.33
C ASP A 46 -17.15 17.94 11.13
N GLN A 47 -18.14 18.72 10.71
CA GLN A 47 -18.07 19.62 9.55
C GLN A 47 -18.25 21.09 9.94
N SER A 48 -18.16 21.41 11.23
CA SER A 48 -18.31 22.78 11.77
C SER A 48 -17.37 23.78 11.09
N LYS A 49 -16.15 23.35 10.75
CA LYS A 49 -15.11 24.17 10.10
C LYS A 49 -14.98 23.96 8.59
N ILE A 50 -15.86 23.16 7.98
CA ILE A 50 -15.75 22.80 6.56
C ILE A 50 -16.54 23.81 5.70
N PRO A 51 -15.95 24.34 4.61
CA PRO A 51 -16.65 25.24 3.69
C PRO A 51 -17.95 24.60 3.17
N PRO A 52 -19.07 25.35 3.04
CA PRO A 52 -20.35 24.79 2.60
C PRO A 52 -20.28 23.93 1.32
N ALA A 53 -19.48 24.36 0.33
CA ALA A 53 -19.30 23.65 -0.93
C ALA A 53 -18.61 22.28 -0.82
N LEU A 54 -18.00 21.97 0.32
CA LEU A 54 -17.34 20.69 0.59
C LEU A 54 -18.04 19.89 1.70
N LYS A 55 -19.14 20.38 2.26
CA LYS A 55 -19.88 19.62 3.27
C LYS A 55 -20.53 18.38 2.65
N LEU A 56 -20.48 17.28 3.37
CA LEU A 56 -21.15 16.03 3.04
C LEU A 56 -22.51 15.98 3.73
N THR A 57 -23.51 15.50 3.00
CA THR A 57 -24.72 14.96 3.62
C THR A 57 -24.41 13.56 4.16
N GLN A 58 -25.24 13.08 5.10
CA GLN A 58 -25.11 11.71 5.60
C GLN A 58 -25.20 10.70 4.44
N LYS A 59 -26.19 10.87 3.56
CA LYS A 59 -26.35 10.03 2.35
C LYS A 59 -25.08 9.99 1.51
N LYS A 60 -24.49 11.15 1.18
CA LYS A 60 -23.27 11.21 0.38
C LYS A 60 -22.10 10.52 1.08
N PHE A 61 -21.97 10.68 2.39
CA PHE A 61 -20.94 10.00 3.16
C PHE A 61 -21.12 8.48 3.22
N ASP A 62 -22.36 8.00 3.28
CA ASP A 62 -22.68 6.57 3.29
C ASP A 62 -22.41 5.93 1.93
N ASP A 63 -22.70 6.65 0.84
CA ASP A 63 -22.47 6.19 -0.53
C ASP A 63 -20.98 6.25 -0.95
N MET A 64 -20.16 7.06 -0.27
CA MET A 64 -18.74 7.22 -0.60
C MET A 64 -17.94 5.92 -0.45
N GLN A 65 -17.16 5.61 -1.47
CA GLN A 65 -16.08 4.64 -1.34
C GLN A 65 -14.92 5.25 -0.52
N PRO A 66 -14.13 4.44 0.19
CA PRO A 66 -12.91 4.90 0.87
C PRO A 66 -12.04 5.88 0.10
N GLU A 67 -11.76 5.65 -1.17
CA GLU A 67 -10.96 6.53 -2.02
C GLU A 67 -11.65 7.87 -2.33
N ASP A 68 -12.98 7.92 -2.44
CA ASP A 68 -13.75 9.17 -2.53
C ASP A 68 -13.68 9.95 -1.21
N TYR A 69 -13.70 9.25 -0.08
CA TYR A 69 -13.49 9.85 1.23
C TYR A 69 -12.06 10.41 1.37
N LEU A 70 -11.04 9.70 0.88
CA LEU A 70 -9.65 10.20 0.86
C LEU A 70 -9.52 11.47 -0.01
N GLU A 71 -10.21 11.52 -1.16
CA GLU A 71 -10.24 12.71 -2.01
C GLU A 71 -10.92 13.87 -1.29
N TRP A 72 -12.03 13.61 -0.59
CA TRP A 72 -12.68 14.60 0.24
C TRP A 72 -11.75 15.13 1.35
N VAL A 73 -11.10 14.24 2.10
CA VAL A 73 -10.10 14.59 3.13
C VAL A 73 -9.01 15.50 2.56
N ARG A 74 -8.45 15.13 1.40
CA ARG A 74 -7.41 15.91 0.72
C ARG A 74 -7.89 17.32 0.38
N ARG A 75 -9.12 17.44 -0.13
CA ARG A 75 -9.71 18.72 -0.56
C ARG A 75 -10.05 19.62 0.63
N VAL A 76 -10.67 19.10 1.68
CA VAL A 76 -11.06 19.91 2.85
C VAL A 76 -9.83 20.42 3.61
N ASN A 77 -8.74 19.65 3.63
CA ASN A 77 -7.49 20.04 4.28
C ASN A 77 -6.49 20.75 3.34
N ARG A 78 -6.83 20.94 2.06
CA ARG A 78 -6.00 21.63 1.06
C ARG A 78 -4.58 21.05 0.94
N TYR A 79 -4.42 19.73 0.97
CA TYR A 79 -3.10 19.08 0.92
C TYR A 79 -2.38 19.15 -0.44
N GLY A 80 -2.94 19.87 -1.41
CA GLY A 80 -2.41 19.94 -2.77
C GLY A 80 -2.86 18.77 -3.65
N PRO A 81 -2.38 18.67 -4.90
CA PRO A 81 -2.85 17.67 -5.86
C PRO A 81 -2.65 16.22 -5.39
N ARG A 82 -3.58 15.33 -5.74
CA ARG A 82 -3.46 13.87 -5.49
C ARG A 82 -2.27 13.20 -6.20
N THR A 83 -1.70 13.87 -7.21
CA THR A 83 -0.48 13.44 -7.90
C THR A 83 0.80 13.82 -7.16
N SER A 84 0.70 14.67 -6.13
CA SER A 84 1.87 15.08 -5.34
C SER A 84 2.09 14.16 -4.14
N GLU A 85 3.35 13.89 -3.82
CA GLU A 85 3.73 13.14 -2.62
C GLU A 85 3.13 13.76 -1.35
N LYS A 86 3.16 15.10 -1.24
CA LYS A 86 2.55 15.84 -0.13
C LYS A 86 1.05 15.54 0.01
N GLY A 87 0.32 15.53 -1.11
CA GLY A 87 -1.12 15.25 -1.12
C GLY A 87 -1.44 13.85 -0.63
N ILE A 88 -0.71 12.84 -1.12
CA ILE A 88 -0.88 11.44 -0.74
C ILE A 88 -0.47 11.22 0.74
N ALA A 89 0.73 11.66 1.12
CA ALA A 89 1.28 11.45 2.46
C ALA A 89 0.42 12.10 3.55
N ASN A 90 0.03 13.37 3.38
CA ASN A 90 -0.79 14.05 4.37
C ASN A 90 -2.20 13.46 4.48
N THR A 91 -2.74 12.94 3.38
CA THR A 91 -4.02 12.24 3.40
C THR A 91 -3.92 10.93 4.19
N ALA A 92 -2.83 10.16 4.01
CA ALA A 92 -2.58 8.96 4.82
C ALA A 92 -2.39 9.29 6.32
N ILE A 93 -1.63 10.35 6.61
CA ILE A 93 -1.38 10.81 8.00
C ILE A 93 -2.68 11.25 8.67
N TYR A 94 -3.55 11.97 7.96
CA TYR A 94 -4.86 12.36 8.49
C TYR A 94 -5.69 11.13 8.90
N MET A 95 -5.57 10.02 8.15
CA MET A 95 -6.25 8.76 8.45
C MET A 95 -5.62 7.98 9.61
N GLY A 96 -4.55 8.50 10.24
CA GLY A 96 -3.86 7.87 11.35
C GLY A 96 -2.77 6.87 10.94
N ALA A 97 -2.33 6.90 9.68
CA ALA A 97 -1.19 6.09 9.24
C ALA A 97 0.12 6.87 9.33
N GLU A 98 1.22 6.16 9.53
CA GLU A 98 2.53 6.66 9.11
C GLU A 98 2.67 6.47 7.59
N HIS A 99 3.37 7.40 6.94
CA HIS A 99 3.71 7.29 5.52
C HIS A 99 5.21 7.44 5.34
N LYS A 100 5.83 6.53 4.58
CA LYS A 100 7.27 6.61 4.29
C LYS A 100 7.56 6.22 2.86
N ARG A 101 8.26 7.10 2.13
CA ARG A 101 8.87 6.78 0.85
C ARG A 101 10.15 5.97 1.07
N LEU A 102 10.33 4.91 0.29
CA LEU A 102 11.43 3.97 0.46
C LEU A 102 12.46 4.06 -0.67
N TYR A 103 12.00 3.96 -1.92
CA TYR A 103 12.88 3.78 -3.08
C TYR A 103 12.34 4.52 -4.30
N SER A 104 13.20 4.71 -5.30
CA SER A 104 12.88 5.18 -6.65
C SER A 104 13.94 4.68 -7.63
N GLY A 105 13.64 4.70 -8.93
CA GLY A 105 14.51 4.20 -9.99
C GLY A 105 14.26 2.74 -10.33
N ILE A 106 15.20 2.12 -11.04
CA ILE A 106 15.12 0.70 -11.42
C ILE A 106 15.48 -0.13 -10.18
N ILE A 107 14.53 -0.94 -9.70
CA ILE A 107 14.69 -1.80 -8.53
C ILE A 107 14.82 -3.24 -9.01
N LYS A 108 15.93 -3.90 -8.68
CA LYS A 108 16.18 -5.30 -9.08
C LYS A 108 15.39 -6.27 -8.20
N ARG A 109 15.12 -7.48 -8.72
CA ARG A 109 14.38 -8.53 -8.02
C ARG A 109 14.96 -8.80 -6.63
N GLN A 110 16.29 -8.88 -6.50
CA GLN A 110 16.94 -9.12 -5.21
C GLN A 110 16.62 -8.01 -4.18
N GLU A 111 16.43 -6.77 -4.63
CA GLU A 111 16.04 -5.67 -3.75
C GLU A 111 14.55 -5.73 -3.38
N TRP A 112 13.67 -6.09 -4.32
CA TRP A 112 12.26 -6.37 -4.01
C TRP A 112 12.15 -7.47 -2.95
N GLU A 113 12.82 -8.60 -3.17
CA GLU A 113 12.78 -9.76 -2.29
C GLU A 113 13.50 -9.51 -0.96
N GLY A 114 14.60 -8.76 -0.96
CA GLY A 114 15.42 -8.54 0.24
C GLY A 114 14.97 -7.36 1.11
N LYS A 115 14.41 -6.31 0.51
CA LYS A 115 14.01 -5.08 1.22
C LYS A 115 12.49 -4.96 1.29
N ILE A 116 11.81 -4.90 0.16
CA ILE A 116 10.36 -4.59 0.10
C ILE A 116 9.52 -5.73 0.66
N ARG A 117 9.93 -6.98 0.44
CA ARG A 117 9.28 -8.16 1.04
C ARG A 117 9.21 -8.12 2.56
N LYS A 118 10.20 -7.50 3.23
CA LYS A 118 10.20 -7.35 4.69
C LYS A 118 9.08 -6.44 5.15
N HIS A 119 8.77 -5.38 4.39
CA HIS A 119 7.65 -4.48 4.67
C HIS A 119 6.32 -5.23 4.54
N LEU A 120 6.12 -5.98 3.46
CA LEU A 120 4.96 -6.86 3.28
C LEU A 120 4.81 -7.86 4.43
N GLY A 121 5.91 -8.51 4.84
CA GLY A 121 5.93 -9.49 5.93
C GLY A 121 5.64 -8.90 7.32
N ARG A 122 5.83 -7.59 7.52
CA ARG A 122 5.41 -6.88 8.73
C ARG A 122 3.94 -6.43 8.69
N GLY A 123 3.22 -6.74 7.62
CA GLY A 123 1.83 -6.31 7.45
C GLY A 123 1.68 -4.84 7.06
N GLU A 124 2.75 -4.15 6.67
CA GLU A 124 2.68 -2.77 6.19
C GLU A 124 2.04 -2.73 4.80
N GLY A 125 1.22 -1.72 4.51
CA GLY A 125 0.64 -1.52 3.19
C GLY A 125 1.70 -0.96 2.23
N VAL A 126 1.95 -1.62 1.10
CA VAL A 126 2.93 -1.19 0.11
C VAL A 126 2.21 -0.76 -1.16
N PHE A 127 2.56 0.38 -1.71
CA PHE A 127 2.06 0.89 -2.99
C PHE A 127 3.16 1.69 -3.67
N PHE A 128 3.11 1.77 -5.00
CA PHE A 128 4.20 2.35 -5.74
C PHE A 128 3.73 2.92 -7.07
N SER A 129 4.52 3.86 -7.60
CA SER A 129 4.31 4.42 -8.92
C SER A 129 5.30 3.89 -9.93
N VAL A 130 4.77 3.49 -11.07
CA VAL A 130 5.52 3.16 -12.29
C VAL A 130 4.95 4.04 -13.40
N ASP A 131 5.81 4.75 -14.13
CA ASP A 131 5.50 5.75 -15.20
C ASP A 131 4.18 6.53 -15.09
N GLY A 132 3.85 7.02 -13.91
CA GLY A 132 2.66 7.85 -13.66
C GLY A 132 1.39 7.07 -13.32
N HIS A 133 1.41 5.74 -13.34
CA HIS A 133 0.39 4.89 -12.75
C HIS A 133 0.76 4.46 -11.33
N ILE A 134 -0.23 4.17 -10.49
CA ILE A 134 -0.03 3.80 -9.09
C ILE A 134 -0.85 2.56 -8.77
N VAL A 135 -0.20 1.56 -8.19
CA VAL A 135 -0.80 0.27 -7.82
C VAL A 135 -0.47 -0.11 -6.37
N ARG A 136 -1.29 -0.97 -5.76
CA ARG A 136 -0.93 -1.64 -4.49
C ARG A 136 -0.10 -2.88 -4.79
N LEU A 137 0.95 -3.12 -4.01
CA LEU A 137 1.67 -4.39 -3.99
C LEU A 137 1.07 -5.31 -2.92
N GLN A 138 0.60 -6.49 -3.32
CA GLN A 138 0.07 -7.51 -2.40
C GLN A 138 1.14 -8.51 -1.95
N GLY A 139 2.09 -8.77 -2.83
CA GLY A 139 2.97 -9.92 -2.72
C GLY A 139 3.92 -10.03 -3.90
N MET A 140 4.76 -11.05 -3.83
CA MET A 140 5.71 -11.38 -4.90
C MET A 140 5.99 -12.88 -4.86
N ASN A 141 6.19 -13.47 -6.03
CA ASN A 141 6.52 -14.88 -6.21
C ASN A 141 7.62 -15.06 -7.26
N ASP A 142 7.87 -16.32 -7.63
CA ASP A 142 8.82 -16.70 -8.68
C ASP A 142 8.51 -16.08 -10.04
N LYS A 143 7.23 -15.81 -10.34
CA LYS A 143 6.77 -15.24 -11.61
C LYS A 143 6.92 -13.71 -11.65
N GLY A 144 6.70 -13.02 -10.53
CA GLY A 144 6.73 -11.56 -10.51
C GLY A 144 6.14 -10.92 -9.26
N LEU A 145 5.81 -9.64 -9.39
CA LEU A 145 5.02 -8.90 -8.41
C LEU A 145 3.54 -9.22 -8.58
N ILE A 146 2.82 -9.35 -7.46
CA ILE A 146 1.36 -9.51 -7.43
C ILE A 146 0.80 -8.16 -6.99
N VAL A 147 0.09 -7.48 -7.89
CA VAL A 147 -0.42 -6.12 -7.67
C VAL A 147 -1.94 -6.09 -7.73
N ASP A 148 -2.54 -5.13 -7.04
CA ASP A 148 -3.89 -4.67 -7.34
C ASP A 148 -3.76 -3.39 -8.16
N ASP A 149 -4.12 -3.48 -9.44
CA ASP A 149 -4.08 -2.36 -10.38
C ASP A 149 -5.49 -1.76 -10.51
N PRO A 150 -5.75 -0.59 -9.90
CA PRO A 150 -7.12 -0.09 -9.71
C PRO A 150 -7.82 0.29 -11.02
N TYR A 151 -7.08 0.48 -12.12
CA TYR A 151 -7.65 0.84 -13.43
C TYR A 151 -7.90 -0.36 -14.35
N GLY A 152 -7.18 -1.45 -14.15
CA GLY A 152 -7.30 -2.66 -14.96
C GLY A 152 -6.01 -3.46 -15.00
N LYS A 153 -5.76 -4.18 -16.09
CA LYS A 153 -4.54 -4.97 -16.26
C LYS A 153 -3.56 -4.27 -17.19
N ILE A 154 -2.66 -3.47 -16.62
CA ILE A 154 -1.51 -2.92 -17.37
C ILE A 154 -0.58 -4.04 -17.83
N LYS A 155 0.01 -3.85 -19.01
CA LYS A 155 1.27 -4.50 -19.38
C LYS A 155 2.40 -3.48 -19.38
N LEU A 156 3.49 -3.82 -18.71
CA LEU A 156 4.71 -3.02 -18.65
C LEU A 156 5.57 -3.37 -19.89
N TYR A 157 5.74 -2.45 -20.85
CA TYR A 157 6.50 -2.73 -22.08
C TYR A 157 7.96 -2.30 -21.97
N LYS A 158 8.89 -3.16 -22.36
CA LYS A 158 10.32 -2.82 -22.35
C LYS A 158 10.60 -1.60 -23.24
N GLY A 159 11.22 -0.56 -22.69
CA GLY A 159 11.64 0.63 -23.44
C GLY A 159 10.56 1.70 -23.63
N SER A 160 9.38 1.55 -23.02
CA SER A 160 8.45 2.67 -22.90
C SER A 160 9.05 3.70 -21.96
N GLY A 161 9.48 4.85 -22.49
CA GLY A 161 9.60 6.05 -21.67
C GLY A 161 8.26 6.39 -21.00
N THR A 162 8.28 7.39 -20.12
CA THR A 162 7.12 7.79 -19.33
C THR A 162 5.86 7.92 -20.18
N GLY A 163 4.81 7.14 -19.89
CA GLY A 163 3.48 7.26 -20.52
C GLY A 163 3.11 6.25 -21.61
N ASN A 164 3.98 5.31 -21.99
CA ASN A 164 3.69 4.32 -23.04
C ASN A 164 3.25 2.96 -22.45
N TYR A 165 2.12 2.93 -21.75
CA TYR A 165 1.43 1.68 -21.39
C TYR A 165 0.46 1.26 -22.49
N SER A 166 0.37 -0.04 -22.74
CA SER A 166 -0.84 -0.61 -23.35
C SER A 166 -1.57 -1.45 -22.32
N TRP A 167 -2.81 -1.03 -22.12
CA TRP A 167 -3.77 -1.67 -21.25
C TRP A 167 -4.30 -2.90 -21.96
N ARG A 168 -4.10 -4.08 -21.35
CA ARG A 168 -4.62 -5.33 -21.93
C ARG A 168 -6.11 -5.47 -21.71
N ALA A 169 -6.57 -5.01 -20.55
CA ALA A 169 -7.97 -4.97 -20.17
C ALA A 169 -8.17 -3.83 -19.18
N TYR A 170 -9.21 -3.04 -19.35
CA TYR A 170 -9.61 -2.02 -18.37
C TYR A 170 -10.70 -2.58 -17.48
N ASN A 171 -10.78 -2.11 -16.25
CA ASN A 171 -11.97 -2.35 -15.45
C ASN A 171 -13.17 -1.67 -16.12
N THR A 172 -14.37 -2.17 -15.85
CA THR A 172 -15.61 -1.48 -16.25
C THR A 172 -16.10 -0.63 -15.08
N ARG A 173 -17.07 0.27 -15.31
CA ARG A 173 -17.75 0.99 -14.22
C ARG A 173 -18.78 0.12 -13.45
N LYS A 174 -18.72 -1.20 -13.62
CA LYS A 174 -19.69 -2.15 -13.07
C LYS A 174 -18.99 -3.09 -12.10
N GLY A 175 -19.09 -2.78 -10.82
CA GLY A 175 -18.63 -3.66 -9.75
C GLY A 175 -17.13 -3.53 -9.45
N GLU A 176 -16.77 -3.94 -8.23
CA GLU A 176 -15.40 -3.80 -7.72
C GLU A 176 -14.45 -4.80 -8.36
N GLU A 177 -14.90 -6.04 -8.59
CA GLU A 177 -14.08 -7.07 -9.19
C GLU A 177 -13.69 -6.70 -10.62
N GLY A 178 -12.43 -6.95 -10.97
CA GLY A 178 -11.93 -6.57 -12.27
C GLY A 178 -10.59 -7.22 -12.64
N PRO A 179 -10.19 -7.11 -13.91
CA PRO A 179 -8.95 -7.70 -14.43
C PRO A 179 -7.66 -7.22 -13.74
N GLY A 180 -7.72 -6.12 -12.98
CA GLY A 180 -6.61 -5.58 -12.20
C GLY A 180 -6.40 -6.24 -10.83
N GLU A 181 -7.34 -7.06 -10.34
CA GLU A 181 -7.18 -7.81 -9.10
C GLU A 181 -6.16 -8.95 -9.27
N ASP A 182 -5.24 -9.10 -8.30
CA ASP A 182 -4.23 -10.16 -8.29
C ASP A 182 -3.39 -10.23 -9.60
N ALA A 183 -3.19 -9.09 -10.26
CA ALA A 183 -2.44 -9.02 -11.50
C ALA A 183 -0.95 -9.35 -11.26
N ILE A 184 -0.40 -10.25 -12.09
CA ILE A 184 1.03 -10.58 -12.04
C ILE A 184 1.78 -9.69 -13.02
N TRP A 185 2.75 -8.94 -12.50
CA TRP A 185 3.75 -8.20 -13.28
C TRP A 185 5.05 -8.99 -13.32
N PRO A 186 5.41 -9.61 -14.46
CA PRO A 186 6.56 -10.49 -14.56
C PRO A 186 7.88 -9.79 -14.24
N TRP A 187 8.82 -10.50 -13.61
CA TRP A 187 10.12 -9.92 -13.22
C TRP A 187 10.86 -9.25 -14.37
N GLY A 188 10.90 -9.88 -15.56
CA GLY A 188 11.55 -9.31 -16.73
C GLY A 188 10.97 -7.97 -17.18
N GLU A 189 9.70 -7.70 -16.90
CA GLU A 189 9.07 -6.40 -17.15
C GLU A 189 9.34 -5.45 -15.97
N VAL A 190 9.18 -5.89 -14.73
CA VAL A 190 9.41 -5.06 -13.52
C VAL A 190 10.83 -4.49 -13.48
N GLU A 191 11.84 -5.31 -13.77
CA GLU A 191 13.25 -4.92 -13.69
C GLU A 191 13.72 -4.03 -14.86
N SER A 192 12.86 -3.84 -15.87
CA SER A 192 13.11 -2.94 -16.99
C SER A 192 12.45 -1.56 -16.85
N HIS A 193 11.69 -1.33 -15.76
CA HIS A 193 10.99 -0.07 -15.53
C HIS A 193 11.52 0.64 -14.29
N ALA A 194 11.60 1.97 -14.39
CA ALA A 194 11.90 2.79 -13.24
C ALA A 194 10.63 3.01 -12.42
N MET A 195 10.69 2.68 -11.14
CA MET A 195 9.66 3.08 -10.19
C MET A 195 9.87 4.56 -9.87
N LEU A 196 8.88 5.41 -10.14
CA LEU A 196 8.97 6.82 -9.74
C LEU A 196 9.12 6.93 -8.22
N TRP A 197 8.41 6.06 -7.49
CA TRP A 197 8.58 5.87 -6.06
C TRP A 197 7.94 4.57 -5.59
N VAL A 198 8.45 4.03 -4.49
CA VAL A 198 7.81 3.00 -3.66
C VAL A 198 7.56 3.60 -2.28
N ALA A 199 6.35 3.45 -1.75
CA ALA A 199 5.97 3.95 -0.44
C ALA A 199 5.28 2.87 0.39
N ILE A 200 5.31 3.09 1.71
CA ILE A 200 4.59 2.29 2.69
C ILE A 200 3.64 3.15 3.51
N VAL A 201 2.59 2.50 4.00
CA VAL A 201 1.80 2.94 5.14
C VAL A 201 1.85 1.90 6.25
N SER A 202 1.91 2.38 7.50
CA SER A 202 1.87 1.57 8.71
C SER A 202 0.88 2.16 9.70
N ASN A 203 0.24 1.31 10.50
CA ASN A 203 -0.59 1.76 11.61
C ASN A 203 0.30 1.99 12.83
N THR A 204 0.37 3.23 13.30
CA THR A 204 1.19 3.66 14.45
C THR A 204 0.90 2.86 15.73
N THR A 205 -0.29 2.28 15.85
CA THR A 205 -0.69 1.50 17.03
C THR A 205 -0.16 0.06 16.99
N LEU A 206 0.05 -0.52 15.80
CA LEU A 206 0.52 -1.91 15.64
C LEU A 206 2.05 -2.03 15.72
N THR A 207 2.78 -0.96 15.41
CA THR A 207 4.25 -0.92 15.46
C THR A 207 4.80 -0.99 16.90
N LEU A 208 4.05 -0.54 17.90
CA LEU A 208 4.45 -0.65 19.32
C LEU A 208 4.41 -2.10 19.84
N ASN A 209 3.46 -2.91 19.38
CA ASN A 209 3.30 -4.29 19.85
C ASN A 209 4.36 -5.23 19.25
N SER A 210 4.69 -5.05 17.96
CA SER A 210 5.71 -5.87 17.29
C SER A 210 7.15 -5.61 17.77
N ALA A 211 7.47 -4.40 18.22
CA ALA A 211 8.75 -4.10 18.85
C ALA A 211 8.90 -4.77 20.23
N SER A 212 7.79 -4.94 20.95
CA SER A 212 7.78 -5.61 22.26
C SER A 212 7.93 -7.13 22.15
N ASP A 213 7.43 -7.74 21.07
CA ASP A 213 7.52 -9.19 20.83
C ASP A 213 8.91 -9.63 20.34
N ILE A 214 9.62 -8.80 19.57
CA ILE A 214 11.02 -9.06 19.20
C ILE A 214 11.95 -8.99 20.44
N SER A 215 11.63 -8.14 21.42
CA SER A 215 12.44 -8.02 22.64
C SER A 215 12.33 -9.20 23.61
N LYS A 216 11.31 -10.06 23.46
CA LYS A 216 11.08 -11.23 24.33
C LYS A 216 11.82 -12.48 23.83
N THR A 217 11.86 -12.70 22.52
CA THR A 217 12.56 -13.86 21.92
C THR A 217 14.09 -13.76 22.04
N ASP A 218 14.66 -12.57 22.07
CA ASP A 218 16.12 -12.40 22.27
C ASP A 218 16.56 -12.60 23.73
N LYS A 219 15.66 -12.42 24.72
CA LYS A 219 15.98 -12.64 26.14
C LYS A 219 15.91 -14.12 26.56
N GLU A 220 15.06 -14.93 25.92
CA GLU A 220 15.01 -16.37 26.20
C GLU A 220 16.19 -17.12 25.57
N THR A 221 16.74 -16.63 24.46
CA THR A 221 17.88 -17.27 23.79
C THR A 221 19.22 -17.03 24.52
N LEU A 222 19.32 -15.98 25.35
CA LEU A 222 20.51 -15.69 26.15
C LEU A 222 20.57 -16.46 27.49
N ASN A 223 19.44 -16.96 27.99
CA ASN A 223 19.35 -17.58 29.33
C ASN A 223 19.55 -19.11 29.35
N GLN A 224 19.69 -19.77 28.18
CA GLN A 224 19.91 -21.22 28.10
C GLN A 224 21.39 -21.65 27.93
N LYS A 225 22.36 -20.72 27.90
CA LYS A 225 23.79 -21.07 27.71
C LYS A 225 24.67 -21.10 28.97
N ASN A 226 24.10 -20.99 30.17
CA ASN A 226 24.87 -21.00 31.42
C ASN A 226 24.32 -21.97 32.47
N THR A 227 24.32 -23.28 32.18
CA THR A 227 24.29 -24.32 33.22
C THR A 227 25.01 -25.60 32.73
N ASP A 228 26.35 -25.61 32.78
CA ASP A 228 27.07 -26.89 32.83
C ASP A 228 28.39 -26.78 33.62
N PRO A 229 28.43 -27.19 34.91
CA PRO A 229 29.65 -27.22 35.69
C PRO A 229 30.33 -28.60 35.63
N LYS A 230 31.45 -28.64 34.90
CA LYS A 230 32.69 -29.39 35.21
C LYS A 230 32.59 -30.90 35.42
N LYS A 231 32.99 -31.67 34.39
CA LYS A 231 33.69 -32.96 34.56
C LYS A 231 35.12 -32.72 35.06
N ARG A 232 35.43 -33.18 36.28
CA ARG A 232 36.79 -33.44 36.81
C ARG A 232 36.98 -34.96 36.97
N ARG A 233 38.04 -35.52 36.37
CA ARG A 233 38.85 -36.70 36.78
C ARG A 233 39.94 -36.86 35.69
N LEU A 234 41.20 -36.45 35.91
CA LEU A 234 42.32 -37.11 36.62
C LEU A 234 42.72 -38.49 36.07
N THR A 235 43.93 -38.56 35.49
CA THR A 235 45.00 -39.57 35.69
C THR A 235 46.22 -39.20 34.83
N PRO A 236 47.45 -39.69 35.11
CA PRO A 236 47.89 -40.51 36.26
C PRO A 236 48.71 -39.69 37.28
#